data_AF-A0A2D5TF61-F1
#
_entry.id   AF-A0A2D5TF61-F1
#
_cell.length_a   1.000
_cell.length_b   1.000
_cell.length_c   1.000
_cell.angle_alpha   90.00
_cell.angle_beta   90.00
_cell.angle_gamma   90.00
#
_symmetry.space_group_name_H-M   'P 1'
#
loop_
_entity.id
_entity.type
_entity.pdbx_description
1 polymer ?
#
loop_
_entity_poly.entity_id
_entity_poly.type
_entity_poly.pdbx_seq_one_letter_code
_entity_poly.pdbx_strand_id
1 'polypeptide(L)'
;MPKLPDPFFQPVSGIESPRFAGVPTFMRLPHLTPEDAHYCDVEIGLIGVPWDSGTTNRPGPRHGPRQLRDYSTMIRAMNPVNGINPFALKNCADLGDIGANPSDIQDAMGQITKFYKAIAKAGIIPMTAGGDHLVSLPVL
;
A
#
# COMPACT_ATOMS: atom_id res chain seq x y z
N MET A 1 21.79 17.66 3.55
CA MET A 1 22.45 16.38 3.19
C MET A 1 21.36 15.39 2.81
N PRO A 2 21.55 14.50 1.82
CA PRO A 2 20.59 13.42 1.58
C PRO A 2 20.50 12.54 2.83
N LYS A 3 19.27 12.24 3.29
CA LYS A 3 19.02 11.28 4.38
C LYS A 3 19.58 9.91 3.93
N LEU A 4 20.37 9.26 4.79
CA LEU A 4 20.82 7.89 4.51
C LEU A 4 19.59 6.96 4.47
N PRO A 5 19.56 5.95 3.58
CA PRO A 5 18.46 5.00 3.54
C PRO A 5 18.28 4.32 4.89
N ASP A 6 17.05 4.30 5.40
CA ASP A 6 16.73 3.56 6.61
C ASP A 6 16.64 2.06 6.27
N PRO A 7 17.47 1.20 6.89
CA PRO A 7 17.45 -0.25 6.63
C PRO A 7 16.10 -0.90 6.92
N PHE A 8 15.31 -0.35 7.85
CA PHE A 8 14.01 -0.91 8.23
C PHE A 8 13.00 -0.87 7.08
N PHE A 9 13.02 0.19 6.28
CA PHE A 9 12.08 0.40 5.16
C PHE A 9 12.57 -0.18 3.84
N GLN A 10 13.60 -1.04 3.85
CA GLN A 10 14.08 -1.71 2.65
C GLN A 10 13.30 -3.00 2.38
N PRO A 11 12.96 -3.29 1.11
CA PRO A 11 12.31 -4.56 0.77
C PRO A 11 13.28 -5.73 0.95
N VAL A 12 12.76 -6.87 1.42
CA VAL A 12 13.57 -8.08 1.64
C VAL A 12 14.21 -8.54 0.32
N SER A 13 15.53 -8.73 0.34
CA SER A 13 16.29 -9.17 -0.83
C SER A 13 15.93 -10.60 -1.24
N GLY A 14 15.93 -10.88 -2.54
CA GLY A 14 15.78 -12.24 -3.07
C GLY A 14 16.97 -13.17 -2.77
N ILE A 15 18.11 -12.59 -2.37
CA ILE A 15 19.32 -13.33 -1.97
C ILE A 15 19.19 -13.82 -0.52
N GLU A 16 18.59 -13.00 0.35
CA GLU A 16 18.37 -13.32 1.76
C GLU A 16 17.20 -14.30 1.94
N SER A 17 16.10 -14.06 1.23
CA SER A 17 14.94 -14.94 1.24
C SER A 17 14.34 -15.05 -0.16
N PRO A 18 14.11 -16.26 -0.69
CA PRO A 18 13.56 -16.44 -2.02
C PRO A 18 12.21 -15.75 -2.16
N ARG A 19 11.89 -15.27 -3.37
CA ARG A 19 10.72 -14.40 -3.60
C ARG A 19 9.37 -15.07 -3.36
N PHE A 20 9.32 -16.40 -3.45
CA PHE A 20 8.13 -17.20 -3.14
C PHE A 20 7.94 -17.46 -1.64
N ALA A 21 8.80 -16.92 -0.77
CA ALA A 21 8.75 -17.09 0.68
C ALA A 21 8.57 -15.75 1.41
N GLY A 22 8.00 -15.84 2.61
CA GLY A 22 7.64 -14.70 3.46
C GLY A 22 6.16 -14.32 3.35
N VAL A 23 5.72 -13.40 4.21
CA VAL A 23 4.36 -12.84 4.16
C VAL A 23 4.29 -11.89 2.94
N PRO A 24 3.29 -12.03 2.05
CA PRO A 24 3.19 -11.20 0.85
C PRO A 24 2.62 -9.82 1.19
N THR A 25 3.48 -8.90 1.61
CA THR A 25 3.21 -7.46 1.67
C THR A 25 3.56 -6.80 0.33
N PHE A 26 3.05 -5.60 0.07
CA PHE A 26 3.41 -4.85 -1.13
C PHE A 26 4.92 -4.68 -1.21
N MET A 27 5.49 -5.13 -2.33
CA MET A 27 6.92 -5.05 -2.66
C MET A 27 7.84 -5.72 -1.63
N ARG A 28 7.31 -6.61 -0.77
CA ARG A 28 8.02 -7.20 0.38
C ARG A 28 8.52 -6.15 1.40
N LEU A 29 7.78 -5.06 1.56
CA LEU A 29 8.04 -4.01 2.57
C LEU A 29 7.57 -4.42 3.96
N PRO A 30 8.06 -3.76 5.04
CA PRO A 30 7.47 -3.92 6.36
C PRO A 30 5.98 -3.57 6.33
N HIS A 31 5.18 -4.39 7.01
CA HIS A 31 3.78 -4.07 7.30
C HIS A 31 3.73 -3.26 8.60
N LEU A 32 3.05 -2.11 8.57
CA LEU A 32 2.88 -1.26 9.74
C LEU A 32 1.41 -0.90 9.95
N THR A 33 1.05 -0.85 11.21
CA THR A 33 -0.18 -0.33 11.79
C THR A 33 0.08 1.03 12.44
N PRO A 34 -0.95 1.86 12.68
CA PRO A 34 -0.79 3.14 13.35
C PRO A 34 -0.14 3.06 14.74
N GLU A 35 -0.18 1.90 15.39
CA GLU A 35 0.39 1.64 16.71
C GLU A 35 1.90 1.32 16.66
N ASP A 36 2.47 1.05 15.49
CA ASP A 36 3.88 0.72 15.33
C ASP A 36 4.80 1.91 15.59
N ALA A 37 5.91 1.66 16.29
CA ALA A 37 6.89 2.70 16.65
C ALA A 37 7.48 3.44 15.43
N HIS A 38 7.53 2.77 14.28
CA HIS A 38 8.06 3.31 13.03
C HIS A 38 6.99 3.96 12.13
N TYR A 39 5.71 3.95 12.54
CA TYR A 39 4.63 4.49 11.71
C TYR A 39 4.83 5.98 11.36
N CYS A 40 5.32 6.76 12.32
CA CYS A 40 5.60 8.19 12.14
C CYS A 40 6.76 8.47 11.18
N ASP A 41 7.59 7.47 10.86
CA ASP A 41 8.72 7.61 9.95
C ASP A 41 8.36 7.31 8.49
N VAL A 42 7.13 6.86 8.22
CA VAL A 42 6.65 6.53 6.87
C VAL A 42 6.45 7.81 6.05
N GLU A 43 7.02 7.84 4.85
CA GLU A 43 6.84 8.94 3.88
C GLU A 43 5.88 8.54 2.76
N ILE A 44 5.89 7.26 2.35
CA ILE A 44 4.98 6.72 1.33
C ILE A 44 4.30 5.46 1.87
N GLY A 45 2.97 5.47 1.95
CA GLY A 45 2.18 4.34 2.41
C GLY A 45 1.50 3.62 1.27
N LEU A 46 1.82 2.34 1.06
CA LEU A 46 1.12 1.48 0.11
C LEU A 46 -0.11 0.90 0.81
N ILE A 47 -1.30 1.19 0.28
CA ILE A 47 -2.59 0.92 0.94
C ILE A 47 -3.49 0.16 -0.03
N GLY A 48 -4.10 -0.93 0.42
CA GLY A 48 -5.14 -1.62 -0.33
C GLY A 48 -6.54 -1.14 0.04
N VAL A 49 -7.43 -1.06 -0.95
CA VAL A 49 -8.86 -0.78 -0.75
C VAL A 49 -9.67 -1.87 -1.47
N PRO A 50 -9.83 -3.06 -0.86
CA PRO A 50 -10.46 -4.23 -1.48
C PRO A 50 -12.00 -4.09 -1.54
N TRP A 51 -12.49 -3.15 -2.35
CA TRP A 51 -13.89 -2.77 -2.43
C TRP A 51 -14.34 -2.57 -3.88
N ASP A 52 -15.50 -3.11 -4.24
CA ASP A 52 -16.03 -3.05 -5.61
C ASP A 52 -17.56 -2.88 -5.70
N SER A 53 -18.18 -2.27 -4.68
CA SER A 53 -19.64 -2.06 -4.66
C SER A 53 -20.13 -1.01 -5.67
N GLY A 54 -19.23 -0.24 -6.29
CA GLY A 54 -19.53 0.65 -7.41
C GLY A 54 -19.59 -0.06 -8.77
N THR A 55 -19.27 -1.35 -8.81
CA THR A 55 -19.20 -2.13 -10.05
C THR A 55 -20.59 -2.47 -10.58
N THR A 56 -20.88 -2.06 -11.81
CA THR A 56 -22.21 -2.21 -12.43
C THR A 56 -22.39 -3.46 -13.29
N ASN A 57 -21.32 -4.20 -13.59
CA ASN A 57 -21.35 -5.34 -14.51
C ASN A 57 -20.68 -6.58 -13.90
N ARG A 58 -19.35 -6.64 -13.87
CA ARG A 58 -18.59 -7.82 -13.42
C ARG A 58 -17.80 -7.51 -12.15
N PRO A 59 -18.24 -7.95 -10.96
CA PRO A 59 -17.49 -7.77 -9.72
C PRO A 59 -16.24 -8.65 -9.71
N GLY A 60 -15.35 -8.41 -8.73
CA GLY A 60 -14.05 -9.07 -8.66
C GLY A 60 -12.89 -8.16 -8.25
N PRO A 61 -12.87 -6.85 -8.58
CA PRO A 61 -11.76 -5.96 -8.19
C PRO A 61 -11.48 -5.93 -6.68
N ARG A 62 -12.45 -6.28 -5.81
CA ARG A 62 -12.21 -6.45 -4.36
C ARG A 62 -11.06 -7.40 -4.02
N HIS A 63 -10.72 -8.34 -4.90
CA HIS A 63 -9.59 -9.27 -4.71
C HIS A 63 -8.26 -8.74 -5.25
N GLY A 64 -8.27 -7.60 -5.97
CA GLY A 64 -7.13 -6.98 -6.61
C GLY A 64 -5.95 -6.70 -5.67
N PRO A 65 -6.14 -6.00 -4.53
CA PRO A 65 -5.04 -5.66 -3.63
C PRO A 65 -4.25 -6.88 -3.14
N ARG A 66 -4.93 -7.99 -2.84
CA ARG A 66 -4.28 -9.24 -2.42
C ARG A 66 -3.42 -9.84 -3.53
N GLN A 67 -3.94 -9.90 -4.76
CA GLN A 67 -3.19 -10.43 -5.90
C GLN A 67 -2.03 -9.51 -6.29
N LEU A 68 -2.21 -8.19 -6.16
CA LEU A 68 -1.16 -7.23 -6.43
C LEU A 68 0.00 -7.36 -5.43
N ARG A 69 -0.27 -7.61 -4.15
CA ARG A 69 0.78 -7.93 -3.17
C ARG A 69 1.56 -9.18 -3.57
N ASP A 70 0.87 -10.26 -3.93
CA ASP A 70 1.51 -11.50 -4.36
C ASP A 70 2.42 -11.31 -5.58
N TYR A 71 1.91 -10.68 -6.65
CA TYR A 71 2.71 -10.40 -7.85
C TYR A 71 3.83 -9.39 -7.62
N SER A 72 3.69 -8.47 -6.66
CA SER A 72 4.72 -7.48 -6.35
C SER A 72 6.02 -8.09 -5.82
N THR A 73 5.97 -9.34 -5.31
CA THR A 73 7.15 -10.09 -4.83
C THR A 73 8.22 -10.28 -5.90
N MET A 74 7.85 -10.20 -7.19
CA MET A 74 8.76 -10.33 -8.32
C MET A 74 9.48 -9.04 -8.72
N ILE A 75 9.00 -7.88 -8.24
CA ILE A 75 9.59 -6.58 -8.59
C ILE A 75 10.90 -6.36 -7.81
N ARG A 76 11.86 -5.67 -8.43
CA ARG A 76 13.17 -5.34 -7.84
C ARG A 76 13.17 -3.90 -7.34
N ALA A 77 14.07 -3.60 -6.40
CA ALA A 77 14.14 -2.31 -5.73
C ALA A 77 14.44 -1.14 -6.67
N MET A 78 15.27 -1.35 -7.69
CA MET A 78 15.72 -0.28 -8.59
C MET A 78 15.09 -0.41 -9.97
N ASN A 79 14.63 0.71 -10.51
CA ASN A 79 14.23 0.80 -11.91
C ASN A 79 15.50 0.75 -12.80
N PRO A 80 15.60 -0.19 -13.75
CA PRO A 80 16.80 -0.39 -14.55
C PRO A 80 17.05 0.69 -15.61
N VAL A 81 16.04 1.48 -15.97
CA VAL A 81 16.14 2.50 -17.03
C VAL A 81 16.67 3.82 -16.49
N ASN A 82 16.12 4.29 -15.36
CA ASN A 82 16.49 5.57 -14.77
C ASN A 82 17.36 5.44 -13.50
N GLY A 83 17.64 4.22 -13.03
CA GLY A 83 18.48 3.96 -11.86
C GLY A 83 17.85 4.36 -10.52
N ILE A 84 16.58 4.73 -10.49
CA ILE A 84 15.92 5.20 -9.27
C ILE A 84 15.54 3.98 -8.41
N ASN A 85 16.00 3.98 -7.17
CA ASN A 85 15.49 3.11 -6.11
C ASN A 85 14.60 3.95 -5.16
N PRO A 86 13.26 3.88 -5.26
CA PRO A 86 12.39 4.68 -4.41
C PRO A 86 12.57 4.39 -2.92
N PHE A 87 12.89 3.14 -2.57
CA PHE A 87 13.09 2.71 -1.18
C PHE A 87 14.36 3.28 -0.54
N ALA A 88 15.34 3.71 -1.35
CA ALA A 88 16.51 4.44 -0.89
C ALA A 88 16.27 5.95 -0.74
N LEU A 89 15.21 6.47 -1.37
CA LEU A 89 14.87 7.90 -1.37
C LEU A 89 13.80 8.26 -0.34
N LYS A 90 12.92 7.31 -0.02
CA LYS A 90 11.75 7.48 0.83
C LYS A 90 11.50 6.26 1.68
N ASN A 91 11.08 6.49 2.93
CA ASN A 91 10.61 5.44 3.82
C ASN A 91 9.22 4.95 3.34
N CYS A 92 9.19 3.78 2.69
CA CYS A 92 7.97 3.17 2.17
C CYS A 92 7.52 1.99 3.05
N ALA A 93 6.22 1.86 3.31
CA ALA A 93 5.67 0.72 4.05
C ALA A 93 4.32 0.25 3.48
N ASP A 94 3.97 -1.02 3.72
CA ASP A 94 2.61 -1.54 3.48
C ASP A 94 1.74 -1.24 4.70
N LEU A 95 0.73 -0.38 4.52
CA LEU A 95 -0.17 0.04 5.60
C LEU A 95 -1.44 -0.81 5.67
N GLY A 96 -1.44 -1.98 5.02
CA GLY A 96 -2.56 -2.92 5.05
C GLY A 96 -3.73 -2.47 4.17
N ASP A 97 -4.93 -2.88 4.57
CA ASP A 97 -6.17 -2.65 3.82
C ASP A 97 -7.17 -1.82 4.62
N ILE A 98 -7.99 -1.05 3.91
CA ILE A 98 -9.21 -0.46 4.47
C ILE A 98 -10.33 -1.50 4.42
N GLY A 99 -10.76 -1.97 5.59
CA GLY A 99 -11.91 -2.87 5.74
C GLY A 99 -13.26 -2.16 5.57
N ALA A 100 -13.53 -1.65 4.36
CA ALA A 100 -14.74 -0.89 4.08
C ALA A 100 -16.00 -1.78 4.06
N ASN A 101 -17.14 -1.23 4.47
CA ASN A 101 -18.42 -1.93 4.49
C ASN A 101 -18.81 -2.47 3.09
N PRO A 102 -19.04 -3.79 2.92
CA PRO A 102 -19.39 -4.34 1.61
C PRO A 102 -20.84 -4.10 1.20
N SER A 103 -21.73 -3.79 2.16
CA SER A 103 -23.18 -3.74 1.95
C SER A 103 -23.76 -2.34 1.82
N ASP A 104 -23.10 -1.32 2.37
CA ASP A 104 -23.53 0.08 2.30
C ASP A 104 -22.45 0.93 1.65
N ILE A 105 -22.75 1.45 0.46
CA ILE A 105 -21.83 2.26 -0.34
C ILE A 105 -21.49 3.59 0.35
N GLN A 106 -22.46 4.23 1.00
CA GLN A 106 -22.24 5.53 1.64
C GLN A 106 -21.38 5.40 2.90
N ASP A 107 -21.66 4.38 3.71
CA ASP A 107 -20.83 4.05 4.88
C ASP A 107 -19.40 3.66 4.46
N ALA A 108 -19.25 2.82 3.42
CA ALA A 108 -17.95 2.46 2.87
C ALA A 108 -17.14 3.67 2.42
N MET A 109 -17.75 4.58 1.66
CA MET A 109 -17.09 5.82 1.24
C MET A 109 -16.68 6.68 2.45
N GLY A 110 -17.55 6.80 3.47
CA GLY A 110 -17.23 7.51 4.70
C GLY A 110 -16.04 6.92 5.46
N GLN A 111 -15.95 5.59 5.53
CA GLN A 111 -14.83 4.87 6.16
C GLN A 111 -13.53 5.09 5.39
N ILE A 112 -13.56 5.00 4.05
CA ILE A 112 -12.40 5.26 3.19
C ILE A 112 -11.93 6.71 3.38
N THR A 113 -12.82 7.70 3.29
CA THR A 113 -12.46 9.12 3.51
C THR A 113 -11.87 9.35 4.90
N LYS A 114 -12.44 8.75 5.95
CA LYS A 114 -11.91 8.87 7.32
C LYS A 114 -10.48 8.33 7.41
N PHE A 115 -10.20 7.19 6.78
CA PHE A 115 -8.86 6.61 6.74
C PHE A 115 -7.87 7.54 6.02
N TYR A 116 -8.19 7.99 4.81
CA TYR A 116 -7.28 8.87 4.04
C TYR A 116 -7.06 10.23 4.71
N LYS A 117 -8.04 10.77 5.45
CA LYS A 117 -7.84 11.95 6.30
C LYS A 117 -6.80 11.70 7.39
N ALA A 118 -6.76 10.52 7.99
CA ALA A 118 -5.75 10.17 8.99
C ALA A 118 -4.35 10.03 8.36
N ILE A 119 -4.25 9.39 7.18
CA ILE A 119 -3.01 9.30 6.39
C ILE A 119 -2.48 10.70 6.04
N ALA A 120 -3.33 11.56 5.49
CA ALA A 120 -2.96 12.92 5.12
C ALA A 120 -2.51 13.75 6.34
N LYS A 121 -3.21 13.61 7.48
CA LYS A 121 -2.83 14.26 8.74
C LYS A 121 -1.47 13.78 9.26
N ALA A 122 -1.11 12.52 9.02
CA ALA A 122 0.19 11.96 9.35
C ALA A 122 1.30 12.41 8.38
N GLY A 123 0.97 13.15 7.30
CA GLY A 123 1.95 13.59 6.29
C GLY A 123 2.42 12.49 5.36
N ILE A 124 1.74 11.34 5.35
CA ILE A 124 2.08 10.18 4.52
C ILE A 124 1.50 10.38 3.12
N ILE A 125 2.29 10.16 2.08
CA ILE A 125 1.80 10.15 0.69
C ILE A 125 1.19 8.77 0.39
N PRO A 126 -0.12 8.67 0.12
CA PRO A 126 -0.73 7.38 -0.17
C PRO A 126 -0.44 6.89 -1.60
N MET A 127 -0.08 5.61 -1.72
CA MET A 127 -0.10 4.84 -2.97
C MET A 127 -1.17 3.76 -2.87
N THR A 128 -2.27 3.94 -3.58
CA THR A 128 -3.48 3.14 -3.38
C THR A 128 -3.60 2.03 -4.42
N ALA A 129 -3.78 0.80 -3.95
CA ALA A 129 -4.24 -0.33 -4.74
C ALA A 129 -5.75 -0.50 -4.52
N GLY A 130 -6.56 -0.09 -5.49
CA GLY A 130 -8.00 -0.13 -5.36
C GLY A 130 -8.61 -1.52 -5.56
N GLY A 131 -9.92 -1.54 -5.39
CA GLY A 131 -10.81 -2.41 -6.15
C GLY A 131 -11.34 -1.63 -7.35
N ASP A 132 -12.63 -1.33 -7.41
CA ASP A 132 -13.17 -0.57 -8.53
C ASP A 132 -12.83 0.93 -8.47
N HIS A 133 -13.15 1.65 -9.54
CA HIS A 133 -12.73 3.05 -9.70
C HIS A 133 -13.48 4.02 -8.78
N LEU A 134 -14.59 3.61 -8.15
CA LEU A 134 -15.30 4.45 -7.18
C LEU A 134 -14.44 4.72 -5.94
N VAL A 135 -13.46 3.85 -5.64
CA VAL A 135 -12.45 4.06 -4.57
C VAL A 135 -11.75 5.42 -4.70
N SER A 136 -11.54 5.93 -5.92
CA SER A 136 -10.85 7.21 -6.11
C SER A 136 -11.62 8.40 -5.54
N LEU A 137 -12.96 8.35 -5.52
CA LEU A 137 -13.80 9.47 -5.04
C LEU A 137 -13.58 9.78 -3.55
N PRO A 138 -13.70 8.82 -2.61
CA PRO A 138 -13.46 9.09 -1.19
C PRO A 138 -11.98 9.36 -0.83
N VAL A 139 -11.05 9.17 -1.77
CA VAL A 139 -9.61 9.49 -1.62
C VAL A 139 -9.32 10.97 -1.91
N LEU A 140 -10.05 11.58 -2.85
CA LEU A 140 -9.94 12.99 -3.23
C LEU A 140 -10.42 13.93 -2.10
#